data_AF-A0A6J5BVT1-F1
#
_entry.id   AF-A0A6J5BVT1-F1
#
_cell.length_a   1.000
_cell.length_b   1.000
_cell.length_c   1.000
_cell.angle_alpha   90.00
_cell.angle_beta   90.00
_cell.angle_gamma   90.00
#
_symmetry.space_group_name_H-M   'P 1'
#
loop_
_entity.id
_entity.type
_entity.pdbx_description
1 polymer ?
#
loop_
_entity_poly.entity_id
_entity_poly.type
_entity_poly.pdbx_seq_one_letter_code
_entity_poly.pdbx_strand_id
1 'polypeptide(L)'
;MLTLIDQEIAHLARVMSASMAGDLAGPILPAAYWRERLHQLLDSQHLTNAQLRSIDVLLRRLDELEAQAANSAGSAHRVAIGAS
;
A
#
# COMPACT_ATOMS: atom_id res chain seq x y z
N MET A 1 23.90 -9.08 -4.03
CA MET A 1 23.91 -8.83 -2.58
C MET A 1 22.61 -8.09 -2.25
N LEU A 2 21.70 -8.74 -1.51
CA LEU A 2 20.47 -8.10 -1.03
C LEU A 2 20.84 -7.21 0.16
N THR A 3 20.65 -5.90 0.03
CA THR A 3 20.95 -4.94 1.09
C THR A 3 19.81 -4.95 2.12
N LEU A 4 20.08 -4.47 3.34
CA LEU A 4 19.06 -4.35 4.40
C LEU A 4 17.82 -3.58 3.88
N ILE A 5 18.05 -2.54 3.09
CA ILE A 5 17.01 -1.74 2.45
C ILE A 5 16.15 -2.55 1.48
N ASP A 6 16.72 -3.50 0.73
CA ASP A 6 15.93 -4.35 -0.18
C ASP A 6 14.96 -5.25 0.60
N GLN A 7 15.43 -5.79 1.74
CA GLN A 7 14.58 -6.53 2.68
C GLN A 7 13.51 -5.64 3.32
N GLU A 8 13.85 -4.39 3.70
CA GLU A 8 12.87 -3.44 4.22
C GLU A 8 11.80 -3.07 3.17
N ILE A 9 12.19 -2.87 1.90
CA ILE A 9 11.27 -2.64 0.79
C ILE A 9 10.33 -3.84 0.60
N ALA A 10 10.88 -5.05 0.57
CA ALA A 10 10.09 -6.28 0.44
C ALA A 10 9.15 -6.49 1.65
N HIS A 11 9.62 -6.15 2.86
CA HIS A 11 8.84 -6.24 4.07
C HIS A 11 7.68 -5.22 4.05
N LEU A 12 7.96 -3.95 3.74
CA LEU A 12 6.94 -2.90 3.58
C LEU A 12 5.90 -3.29 2.52
N ALA A 13 6.32 -3.85 1.38
CA ALA A 13 5.41 -4.33 0.34
C ALA A 13 4.41 -5.36 0.86
N ARG A 14 4.90 -6.32 1.66
CA ARG A 14 4.11 -7.41 2.23
C ARG A 14 3.13 -6.89 3.29
N VAL A 15 3.63 -6.08 4.23
CA VAL A 15 2.83 -5.54 5.34
C VAL A 15 1.76 -4.56 4.82
N MET A 16 2.11 -3.71 3.85
CA MET A 16 1.17 -2.81 3.19
C MET A 16 0.03 -3.59 2.52
N SER A 17 0.35 -4.59 1.71
CA SER A 17 -0.66 -5.41 1.03
C SER A 17 -1.55 -6.16 2.03
N ALA A 18 -0.98 -6.70 3.11
CA ALA A 18 -1.73 -7.37 4.16
C ALA A 18 -2.62 -6.40 4.95
N SER A 19 -2.14 -5.18 5.22
CA SER A 19 -2.91 -4.15 5.94
C SER A 19 -4.07 -3.61 5.10
N MET A 20 -3.85 -3.43 3.80
CA MET A 20 -4.87 -3.02 2.84
C MET A 20 -5.92 -4.09 2.62
N ALA A 21 -5.54 -5.38 2.67
CA ALA A 21 -6.46 -6.50 2.53
C ALA A 21 -7.42 -6.62 3.72
N GLY A 22 -7.08 -6.04 4.89
CA GLY A 22 -7.96 -5.92 6.05
C GLY A 22 -8.47 -7.28 6.56
N ASP A 23 -7.72 -7.92 7.46
CA ASP A 23 -8.26 -9.10 8.14
C ASP A 23 -9.26 -8.66 9.23
N LEU A 24 -10.53 -8.98 8.98
CA LEU A 24 -11.72 -8.90 9.85
C LEU A 24 -12.07 -7.59 10.60
N ALA A 25 -11.19 -6.60 10.69
CA ALA A 25 -11.39 -5.34 11.42
C ALA A 25 -11.36 -4.08 10.53
N GLY A 26 -11.28 -4.25 9.21
CA GLY A 26 -11.10 -3.16 8.24
C GLY A 26 -9.62 -2.80 8.03
N PRO A 27 -9.32 -1.89 7.07
CA PRO A 27 -7.96 -1.43 6.85
C PRO A 27 -7.46 -0.71 8.10
N ILE A 28 -6.55 -1.35 8.82
CA ILE A 28 -6.00 -0.87 10.10
C ILE A 28 -5.29 0.49 9.90
N LEU A 29 -4.73 0.72 8.70
CA LEU A 29 -4.02 1.93 8.33
C LEU A 29 -4.48 2.43 6.94
N PRO A 30 -4.80 3.73 6.79
CA PRO A 30 -5.18 4.30 5.50
C PRO A 30 -4.00 4.33 4.53
N ALA A 31 -4.28 4.27 3.22
CA ALA A 31 -3.25 4.35 2.17
C ALA A 31 -2.36 5.59 2.28
N ALA A 32 -2.89 6.71 2.80
CA ALA A 32 -2.14 7.93 3.07
C ALA A 32 -0.93 7.71 3.99
N TYR A 33 -1.07 6.87 5.03
CA TYR A 33 0.03 6.55 5.95
C TYR A 33 1.17 5.81 5.23
N TRP A 34 0.82 4.85 4.37
CA TRP A 34 1.80 4.09 3.58
C TRP A 34 2.52 4.96 2.55
N ARG A 35 1.81 5.90 1.91
CA ARG A 35 2.45 6.90 1.03
C ARG A 35 3.49 7.70 1.81
N GLU A 36 3.13 8.23 2.97
CA GLU A 36 4.06 9.03 3.79
C GLU A 36 5.29 8.23 4.23
N ARG A 37 5.12 6.96 4.62
CA ARG A 37 6.24 6.05 4.96
C ARG A 37 7.15 5.76 3.76
N LEU A 38 6.59 5.55 2.56
CA LEU A 38 7.37 5.37 1.34
C LEU A 38 8.15 6.64 0.95
N HIS A 39 7.56 7.82 1.17
CA HIS A 39 8.24 9.10 0.98
C HIS A 39 9.38 9.32 1.98
N GLN A 40 9.22 8.94 3.25
CA GLN A 40 10.32 8.96 4.21
C GLN A 40 11.45 7.99 3.82
N LEU A 41 11.09 6.83 3.25
CA LEU A 41 12.10 5.90 2.74
C LEU A 41 12.86 6.52 1.55
N LEU A 42 12.16 7.23 0.65
CA LEU A 42 12.77 7.98 -0.47
C LEU A 42 13.73 9.08 -0.02
N ASP A 43 13.49 9.70 1.13
CA ASP A 43 14.36 10.72 1.72
C ASP A 43 15.71 10.14 2.23
N SER A 44 15.84 8.81 2.31
CA SER A 44 17.08 8.17 2.72
C SER A 44 18.21 8.39 1.70
N GLN A 45 19.32 9.00 2.13
CA GLN A 45 20.45 9.43 1.27
C GLN A 45 21.20 8.31 0.49
N HIS A 46 20.86 7.03 0.69
CA HIS A 46 21.65 5.89 0.21
C HIS A 46 20.87 4.95 -0.73
N LEU A 47 19.80 5.44 -1.36
CA LEU A 47 19.03 4.62 -2.30
C LEU A 47 19.74 4.47 -3.65
N THR A 48 19.87 3.21 -4.05
CA THR A 48 20.32 2.84 -5.39
C THR A 48 19.17 2.98 -6.40
N ASN A 49 19.50 3.12 -7.69
CA ASN A 49 18.50 3.16 -8.77
C ASN A 49 17.54 1.96 -8.76
N ALA A 50 18.01 0.77 -8.37
CA ALA A 50 17.17 -0.41 -8.24
C ALA A 50 16.13 -0.25 -7.12
N GLN A 51 16.54 0.29 -5.98
CA GLN A 51 15.64 0.53 -4.83
C GLN A 51 14.64 1.64 -5.13
N LEU A 52 15.07 2.73 -5.79
CA LEU A 52 14.17 3.78 -6.27
C LEU A 52 13.08 3.20 -7.18
N ARG A 53 13.47 2.35 -8.13
CA ARG A 53 12.53 1.68 -9.03
C ARG A 53 11.56 0.76 -8.28
N SER A 54 12.05 0.02 -7.28
CA SER A 54 11.19 -0.83 -6.44
C SER A 54 10.19 -0.01 -5.63
N ILE A 55 10.62 1.15 -5.09
CA ILE A 55 9.73 2.07 -4.35
C ILE A 55 8.68 2.69 -5.28
N ASP A 56 9.06 3.08 -6.49
CA ASP A 56 8.13 3.63 -7.50
C ASP A 56 7.05 2.60 -7.91
N VAL A 57 7.44 1.35 -8.10
CA VAL A 57 6.51 0.23 -8.35
C VAL A 57 5.59 0.02 -7.14
N LEU A 58 6.10 0.17 -5.92
CA LEU A 58 5.32 0.06 -4.69
C LEU A 58 4.28 1.17 -4.55
N LEU A 59 4.65 2.42 -4.87
CA LEU A 59 3.74 3.56 -4.85
C LEU A 59 2.59 3.38 -5.84
N ARG A 60 2.87 2.90 -7.05
CA ARG A 60 1.80 2.56 -8.03
C ARG A 60 0.89 1.47 -7.51
N ARG A 61 1.46 0.40 -6.95
CA ARG A 61 0.68 -0.71 -6.40
C ARG A 61 -0.21 -0.29 -5.23
N LEU A 62 0.25 0.64 -4.40
CA LEU A 62 -0.54 1.22 -3.32
C LEU A 62 -1.75 1.99 -3.85
N ASP A 63 -1.57 2.77 -4.92
CA ASP A 63 -2.64 3.51 -5.60
C ASP A 63 -3.72 2.55 -6.16
N GLU A 64 -3.29 1.47 -6.82
CA GLU A 64 -4.19 0.42 -7.33
C GLU A 64 -4.93 -0.30 -6.20
N LEU A 65 -4.28 -0.58 -5.07
CA LEU A 65 -4.92 -1.17 -3.90
C LEU A 65 -5.92 -0.23 -3.25
N GLU A 66 -5.60 1.07 -3.15
CA GLU A 66 -6.51 2.10 -2.64
C GLU A 66 -7.77 2.18 -3.52
N ALA A 67 -7.61 2.26 -4.84
CA ALA A 67 -8.70 2.28 -5.79
C ALA A 67 -9.60 1.03 -5.68
N GLN A 68 -9.00 -0.15 -5.52
CA GLN A 68 -9.73 -1.41 -5.32
C GLN A 68 -10.47 -1.46 -3.98
N ALA A 69 -9.86 -0.97 -2.90
CA ALA A 69 -10.49 -0.89 -1.58
C ALA A 69 -11.69 0.08 -1.61
N ALA A 70 -11.54 1.24 -2.25
CA ALA A 70 -12.62 2.21 -2.44
C ALA A 70 -13.78 1.63 -3.27
N ASN A 71 -13.48 0.88 -4.33
CA ASN A 71 -14.49 0.23 -5.17
C ASN A 71 -15.24 -0.89 -4.42
N SER A 72 -14.52 -1.65 -3.58
CA SER A 72 -15.09 -2.71 -2.73
C SER A 72 -16.05 -2.14 -1.68
N ALA A 73 -15.69 -1.02 -1.03
CA ALA A 73 -16.58 -0.32 -0.10
C ALA A 73 -17.81 0.28 -0.79
N GLY A 74 -17.65 0.85 -1.99
CA GLY A 74 -18.75 1.41 -2.78
C GLY A 74 -19.75 0.35 -3.30
N SER A 75 -19.27 -0.86 -3.61
CA SER A 75 -20.12 -1.97 -4.06
C SER A 75 -20.99 -2.54 -2.94
N ALA A 76 -20.46 -2.63 -1.71
CA ALA A 76 -21.24 -3.04 -0.53
C ALA A 76 -22.34 -2.01 -0.17
N HIS A 77 -22.07 -0.71 -0.34
CA HIS A 77 -23.05 0.35 -0.08
C HIS A 77 -24.23 0.34 -1.08
N ARG A 78 -23.98 0.03 -2.36
CA ARG A 78 -25.02 0.01 -3.40
C ARG A 78 -26.01 -1.16 -3.30
N VAL A 79 -25.62 -2.29 -2.71
CA VAL A 79 -26.55 -3.43 -2.49
C VAL A 79 -27.58 -3.12 -1.41
N ALA A 80 -27.23 -2.31 -0.40
CA ALA A 80 -28.13 -1.99 0.70
C ALA A 80 -29.27 -1.01 0.34
N ILE A 81 -29.10 -0.19 -0.70
CA ILE A 81 -30.07 0.85 -1.08
C ILE A 81 -31.12 0.39 -2.13
N GLY A 82 -31.04 -0.85 -2.62
CA GLY A 82 -31.89 -1.37 -3.69
C GLY A 82 -33.08 -2.23 -3.24
N ALA A 83 -33.28 -2.43 -1.94
CA ALA A 83 -34.39 -3.19 -1.39
C ALA A 83 -35.42 -2.24 -0.76
N SER A 84 -36.29 -1.65 -1.56
CA SER A 84 -37.49 -0.94 -1.11
C SER A 84 -38.59 -1.08 -2.14
#